data_AF-A0A3C0B5L7-F1
#
_entry.id   AF-A0A3C0B5L7-F1
#
_cell.length_a   1.000
_cell.length_b   1.000
_cell.length_c   1.000
_cell.angle_alpha   90.00
_cell.angle_beta   90.00
_cell.angle_gamma   90.00
#
_symmetry.space_group_name_H-M   'P 1'
#
loop_
_entity.id
_entity.type
_entity.pdbx_description
1 polymer ?
#
loop_
_entity_poly.entity_id
_entity_poly.type
_entity_poly.pdbx_seq_one_letter_code
_entity_poly.pdbx_strand_id
1 'polypeptide(L)'
;ALEAGYEVVEIHAAHGYLLHQFLSPLSNNRTDDYGGRFENRVRLLLQVLEAVRGVWPENLPLLVRISATDWMEGGWNPEESVKLSAILKTRGVDMIDCSSGGLVPDAVIPFEPGYQVAFAHQIKHQAG
;
A
#
# COMPACT_ATOMS: atom_id res chain seq x y z
N ALA A 1 -6.38 11.07 -16.57
CA ALA A 1 -6.72 11.71 -15.28
C ALA A 1 -6.39 13.19 -15.32
N LEU A 2 -5.10 13.56 -15.46
CA LEU A 2 -4.68 14.97 -15.50
C LEU A 2 -5.39 15.80 -16.59
N GLU A 3 -5.33 15.36 -17.85
CA GLU A 3 -6.02 16.05 -18.97
C GLU A 3 -7.54 16.12 -18.81
N ALA A 4 -8.12 15.21 -18.02
CA ALA A 4 -9.55 15.19 -17.71
C ALA A 4 -9.91 16.10 -16.52
N GLY A 5 -8.94 16.83 -15.95
CA GLY A 5 -9.16 17.80 -14.89
C GLY A 5 -9.23 17.24 -13.48
N TYR A 6 -8.79 15.98 -13.25
CA TYR A 6 -8.67 15.46 -11.89
C TYR A 6 -7.52 16.16 -11.16
N GLU A 7 -7.78 16.54 -9.90
CA GLU A 7 -6.80 17.23 -9.06
C GLU A 7 -6.12 16.30 -8.04
N VAL A 8 -6.57 15.04 -7.95
CA VAL A 8 -6.01 14.00 -7.09
C VAL A 8 -5.93 12.70 -7.88
N VAL A 9 -4.87 11.94 -7.67
CA VAL A 9 -4.76 10.56 -8.15
C VAL A 9 -4.35 9.64 -7.00
N GLU A 10 -4.86 8.42 -7.02
CA GLU A 10 -4.54 7.39 -6.05
C GLU A 10 -4.01 6.13 -6.75
N ILE A 11 -2.86 5.63 -6.31
CA ILE A 11 -2.34 4.33 -6.72
C ILE A 11 -2.97 3.26 -5.84
N HIS A 12 -3.66 2.31 -6.48
CA HIS A 12 -4.32 1.22 -5.76
C HIS A 12 -3.35 0.05 -5.50
N ALA A 13 -2.86 -0.06 -4.26
CA ALA A 13 -1.98 -1.14 -3.78
C ALA A 13 -2.61 -1.95 -2.63
N ALA A 14 -3.91 -2.23 -2.77
CA ALA A 14 -4.72 -2.86 -1.73
C ALA A 14 -5.65 -3.94 -2.33
N HIS A 15 -6.42 -4.60 -1.47
CA HIS A 15 -7.55 -5.47 -1.81
C HIS A 15 -7.25 -6.66 -2.72
N GLY A 16 -5.99 -7.09 -2.78
CA GLY A 16 -5.59 -8.28 -3.53
C GLY A 16 -5.43 -8.05 -5.02
N TYR A 17 -5.49 -6.80 -5.48
CA TYR A 17 -5.09 -6.44 -6.84
C TYR A 17 -3.57 -6.47 -7.01
N LEU A 18 -3.10 -6.25 -8.24
CA LEU A 18 -1.72 -6.49 -8.68
C LEU A 18 -0.65 -6.00 -7.69
N LEU A 19 -0.69 -4.73 -7.30
CA LEU A 19 0.34 -4.18 -6.43
C LEU A 19 0.28 -4.80 -5.02
N HIS A 20 -0.92 -5.06 -4.49
CA HIS A 20 -1.07 -5.78 -3.22
C HIS A 20 -0.55 -7.22 -3.30
N GLN A 21 -0.73 -7.89 -4.45
CA GLN A 21 -0.18 -9.23 -4.65
C GLN A 21 1.35 -9.24 -4.52
N PHE A 22 2.03 -8.23 -5.06
CA PHE A 22 3.49 -8.11 -4.88
C PHE A 22 3.89 -7.85 -3.43
N LEU A 23 3.10 -7.06 -2.71
CA LEU A 23 3.37 -6.75 -1.31
C LEU A 23 3.29 -7.99 -0.43
N SER A 24 2.28 -8.83 -0.57
CA SER A 24 2.05 -9.92 0.39
C SER A 24 2.80 -11.23 0.08
N PRO A 25 3.47 -11.85 1.07
CA PRO A 25 4.05 -13.18 0.93
C PRO A 25 3.03 -14.27 0.58
N LEU A 26 1.74 -14.09 0.89
CA LEU A 26 0.71 -15.09 0.63
C LEU A 26 0.45 -15.31 -0.86
N SER A 27 0.79 -14.32 -1.70
CA SER A 27 0.63 -14.43 -3.15
C SER A 27 1.94 -14.28 -3.91
N ASN A 28 2.92 -13.53 -3.36
CA ASN A 28 4.22 -13.35 -3.98
C ASN A 28 5.24 -14.39 -3.52
N ASN A 29 5.22 -15.54 -4.18
CA ASN A 29 6.18 -16.63 -4.00
C ASN A 29 7.38 -16.55 -4.97
N ARG A 30 7.65 -15.37 -5.54
CA ARG A 30 8.76 -15.19 -6.48
C ARG A 30 10.10 -15.31 -5.76
N THR A 31 11.10 -15.77 -6.50
CA THR A 31 12.48 -15.94 -6.02
C THR A 31 13.47 -14.97 -6.65
N ASP A 32 12.99 -14.04 -7.48
CA ASP A 32 13.78 -12.98 -8.09
C ASP A 32 13.75 -11.68 -7.26
N ASP A 33 14.25 -10.60 -7.84
CA ASP A 33 14.36 -9.29 -7.18
C ASP A 33 13.02 -8.62 -6.85
N TYR A 34 11.91 -9.27 -7.17
CA TYR A 34 10.55 -8.80 -6.88
C TYR A 34 9.82 -9.62 -5.82
N GLY A 35 10.45 -10.67 -5.24
CA GLY A 35 9.84 -11.51 -4.20
C GLY A 35 10.75 -11.76 -2.99
N GLY A 36 10.19 -12.46 -2.00
CA GLY A 36 10.89 -12.81 -0.76
C GLY A 36 10.96 -11.65 0.24
N ARG A 37 12.13 -11.02 0.36
CA ARG A 37 12.36 -9.97 1.37
C ARG A 37 11.47 -8.75 1.13
N PHE A 38 11.22 -8.00 2.19
CA PHE A 38 10.40 -6.78 2.17
C PHE A 38 10.80 -5.82 1.04
N GLU A 39 12.10 -5.54 0.88
CA GLU A 39 12.60 -4.57 -0.12
C GLU A 39 12.28 -5.00 -1.56
N ASN A 40 12.25 -6.31 -1.82
CA ASN A 40 11.92 -6.86 -3.13
C ASN A 40 10.41 -6.81 -3.38
N ARG A 41 9.60 -7.18 -2.38
CA ARG A 41 8.13 -7.16 -2.48
C ARG A 41 7.56 -5.75 -2.74
N VAL A 42 8.14 -4.72 -2.11
CA VAL A 42 7.70 -3.33 -2.33
C VAL A 42 8.24 -2.73 -3.63
N ARG A 43 9.24 -3.34 -4.28
CA ARG A 43 9.97 -2.77 -5.41
C ARG A 43 9.07 -2.33 -6.55
N LEU A 44 8.10 -3.17 -6.93
CA LEU A 44 7.20 -2.85 -8.04
C LEU A 44 6.35 -1.61 -7.73
N LEU A 45 5.78 -1.52 -6.53
CA LEU A 45 5.01 -0.36 -6.10
C LEU A 45 5.87 0.92 -6.15
N LEU A 46 7.12 0.86 -5.71
CA LEU A 46 8.03 2.01 -5.75
C LEU A 46 8.37 2.44 -7.19
N GLN A 47 8.55 1.49 -8.12
CA GLN A 47 8.76 1.79 -9.55
C GLN A 47 7.52 2.42 -10.19
N VAL A 48 6.32 1.92 -9.87
CA VAL A 48 5.06 2.51 -10.33
C VAL A 48 4.88 3.91 -9.77
N LEU A 49 5.18 4.11 -8.49
CA LEU A 49 5.15 5.43 -7.86
C LEU A 49 6.07 6.42 -8.57
N GLU A 50 7.33 6.05 -8.82
CA GLU A 50 8.29 6.90 -9.54
C GLU A 50 7.77 7.28 -10.93
N ALA A 51 7.23 6.31 -11.68
CA ALA A 51 6.69 6.55 -13.01
C ALA A 51 5.47 7.49 -12.99
N VAL A 52 4.55 7.32 -12.02
CA VAL A 52 3.37 8.19 -11.86
C VAL A 52 3.80 9.59 -11.40
N ARG A 53 4.70 9.69 -10.42
CA ARG A 53 5.21 10.96 -9.90
C ARG A 53 5.94 11.76 -10.98
N GLY A 54 6.63 11.09 -11.90
CA GLY A 54 7.31 11.72 -13.04
C GLY A 54 6.39 12.42 -14.04
N VAL A 55 5.07 12.17 -14.02
CA VAL A 55 4.09 12.81 -14.92
C VAL A 55 2.98 13.55 -14.19
N TRP A 56 2.75 13.26 -12.91
CA TRP A 56 1.77 13.96 -12.08
C TRP A 56 2.36 15.30 -11.61
N PRO A 57 1.61 16.42 -11.59
CA PRO A 57 2.13 17.71 -11.14
C PRO A 57 2.44 17.73 -9.63
N GLU A 58 3.60 18.23 -9.23
CA GLU A 58 4.06 18.26 -7.83
C GLU A 58 3.13 19.04 -6.88
N ASN A 59 2.36 19.99 -7.41
CA ASN A 59 1.40 20.76 -6.62
C ASN A 59 0.04 20.05 -6.42
N LEU A 60 -0.15 18.85 -6.98
CA LEU A 60 -1.37 18.06 -6.87
C LEU A 60 -1.13 16.79 -6.04
N PRO A 61 -2.06 16.42 -5.12
CA PRO A 61 -1.89 15.26 -4.26
C PRO A 61 -1.78 13.94 -5.03
N LEU A 62 -0.84 13.11 -4.58
CA LEU A 62 -0.67 11.71 -4.98
C LEU A 62 -0.86 10.82 -3.75
N LEU A 63 -1.88 9.98 -3.80
CA LEU A 63 -2.26 9.07 -2.73
C LEU A 63 -1.82 7.65 -3.05
N VAL A 64 -1.62 6.83 -2.02
CA VAL A 64 -1.49 5.38 -2.17
C VAL A 64 -2.47 4.71 -1.22
N ARG A 65 -3.33 3.86 -1.76
CA ARG A 65 -4.19 2.99 -0.96
C ARG A 65 -3.52 1.67 -0.67
N ILE A 66 -3.46 1.26 0.59
CA ILE A 66 -2.89 -0.01 1.02
C ILE A 66 -3.90 -0.83 1.83
N SER A 67 -3.77 -2.16 1.75
CA SER A 67 -4.33 -3.04 2.77
C SER A 67 -3.33 -3.12 3.91
N ALA A 68 -3.69 -2.58 5.08
CA ALA A 68 -2.76 -2.47 6.21
C ALA A 68 -2.40 -3.83 6.84
N THR A 69 -3.21 -4.84 6.59
CA THR A 69 -3.02 -6.23 6.98
C THR A 69 -3.81 -7.13 6.04
N ASP A 70 -3.32 -8.35 5.82
CA ASP A 70 -4.06 -9.40 5.12
C ASP A 70 -5.06 -10.14 6.02
N TRP A 71 -5.00 -9.92 7.34
CA TRP A 71 -5.78 -10.69 8.33
C TRP A 71 -5.52 -12.20 8.30
N MET A 72 -4.30 -12.59 7.93
CA MET A 72 -3.89 -13.99 7.81
C MET A 72 -2.43 -14.15 8.28
N GLU A 73 -2.14 -15.26 8.96
CA GLU A 73 -0.79 -15.59 9.41
C GLU A 73 0.17 -15.69 8.21
N GLY A 74 1.38 -15.13 8.36
CA GLY A 74 2.37 -15.10 7.28
C GLY A 74 2.09 -14.09 6.16
N GLY A 75 0.99 -13.33 6.25
CA GLY A 75 0.66 -12.25 5.30
C GLY A 75 1.29 -10.91 5.62
N TRP A 76 0.94 -9.93 4.78
CA TRP A 76 1.25 -8.53 5.01
C TRP A 76 0.61 -8.06 6.33
N ASN A 77 1.35 -7.26 7.10
CA ASN A 77 0.98 -6.88 8.47
C ASN A 77 1.12 -5.36 8.72
N PRO A 78 0.58 -4.84 9.84
CA PRO A 78 0.63 -3.42 10.16
C PRO A 78 2.05 -2.86 10.26
N GLU A 79 3.03 -3.62 10.74
CA GLU A 79 4.42 -3.17 10.86
C GLU A 79 5.06 -2.96 9.48
N GLU A 80 4.78 -3.85 8.51
CA GLU A 80 5.21 -3.67 7.13
C GLU A 80 4.51 -2.48 6.47
N SER A 81 3.23 -2.26 6.79
CA SER A 81 2.49 -1.07 6.34
C SER A 81 3.10 0.23 6.83
N VAL A 82 3.53 0.29 8.10
CA VAL A 82 4.26 1.44 8.65
C VAL A 82 5.59 1.66 7.92
N LYS A 83 6.39 0.59 7.72
CA LYS A 83 7.66 0.67 7.00
C LYS A 83 7.48 1.16 5.56
N LEU A 84 6.50 0.62 4.84
CA LEU A 84 6.17 1.04 3.49
C LEU A 84 5.73 2.50 3.48
N SER A 85 4.84 2.91 4.38
CA SER A 85 4.34 4.29 4.47
C SER A 85 5.47 5.30 4.73
N ALA A 86 6.44 4.96 5.58
CA ALA A 86 7.62 5.80 5.81
C ALA A 86 8.46 5.97 4.53
N ILE A 87 8.62 4.90 3.73
CA ILE A 87 9.32 4.97 2.44
C ILE A 87 8.54 5.82 1.43
N LEU A 88 7.23 5.60 1.31
CA LEU A 88 6.35 6.34 0.40
C LEU A 88 6.35 7.85 0.70
N LYS A 89 6.33 8.23 1.98
CA LYS A 89 6.45 9.62 2.40
C LYS A 89 7.72 10.29 1.89
N THR A 90 8.87 9.61 1.98
CA THR A 90 10.16 10.16 1.46
C THR A 90 10.19 10.31 -0.06
N ARG A 91 9.18 9.78 -0.76
CA ARG A 91 9.05 9.78 -2.23
C ARG A 91 7.89 10.65 -2.74
N GLY A 92 7.36 11.54 -1.89
CA GLY A 92 6.35 12.52 -2.29
C GLY A 92 4.93 11.96 -2.40
N VAL A 93 4.61 10.91 -1.63
CA VAL A 93 3.21 10.52 -1.40
C VAL A 93 2.61 11.40 -0.31
N ASP A 94 1.47 12.02 -0.61
CA ASP A 94 0.85 13.04 0.24
C ASP A 94 -0.05 12.43 1.32
N MET A 95 -0.65 11.27 1.06
CA MET A 95 -1.50 10.57 2.01
C MET A 95 -1.58 9.07 1.72
N ILE A 96 -1.68 8.28 2.80
CA ILE A 96 -1.96 6.85 2.74
C ILE A 96 -3.45 6.62 3.02
N ASP A 97 -4.18 6.09 2.04
CA ASP A 97 -5.55 5.59 2.25
C ASP A 97 -5.48 4.18 2.86
N CYS A 98 -5.96 4.05 4.09
CA CYS A 98 -5.78 2.85 4.90
C CYS A 98 -7.03 1.94 4.82
N SER A 99 -6.88 0.82 4.12
CA SER A 99 -7.86 -0.28 4.13
C SER A 99 -7.22 -1.57 4.67
N SER A 100 -7.75 -2.75 4.34
CA SER A 100 -7.24 -4.05 4.80
C SER A 100 -7.84 -5.19 3.97
N GLY A 101 -7.24 -6.37 4.04
CA GLY A 101 -7.77 -7.61 3.46
C GLY A 101 -7.86 -7.61 1.93
N GLY A 102 -8.68 -8.55 1.43
CA GLY A 102 -8.99 -8.74 0.01
C GLY A 102 -8.02 -9.65 -0.77
N LEU A 103 -6.93 -10.10 -0.14
CA LEU A 103 -5.95 -10.94 -0.83
C LEU A 103 -6.34 -12.42 -0.92
N VAL A 104 -6.78 -12.99 0.20
CA VAL A 104 -7.12 -14.42 0.32
C VAL A 104 -8.55 -14.56 0.84
N PRO A 105 -9.28 -15.60 0.41
CA PRO A 105 -10.69 -15.78 0.78
C PRO A 105 -10.88 -16.22 2.24
N ASP A 106 -9.88 -16.88 2.82
CA ASP A 106 -9.99 -17.50 4.16
C ASP A 106 -9.60 -16.55 5.31
N ALA A 107 -9.32 -15.27 5.00
CA ALA A 107 -9.02 -14.25 6.00
C ALA A 107 -10.21 -14.01 6.94
N VAL A 108 -9.95 -14.04 8.25
CA VAL A 108 -10.98 -13.75 9.27
C VAL A 108 -10.88 -12.28 9.67
N ILE A 109 -11.83 -11.48 9.20
CA ILE A 109 -11.84 -10.03 9.39
C ILE A 109 -12.81 -9.66 10.53
N PRO A 110 -12.38 -8.92 11.57
CA PRO A 110 -13.26 -8.45 12.62
C PRO A 110 -14.06 -7.24 12.15
N PHE A 111 -15.14 -7.48 11.40
CA PHE A 111 -16.02 -6.41 10.91
C PHE A 111 -16.77 -5.72 12.05
N GLU A 112 -16.21 -4.60 12.52
CA GLU A 112 -16.81 -3.72 13.51
C GLU A 112 -16.68 -2.24 13.10
N PRO A 113 -17.46 -1.30 13.66
CA PRO A 113 -17.32 0.11 13.34
C PRO A 113 -15.89 0.61 13.56
N GLY A 114 -15.27 1.15 12.50
CA GLY A 114 -13.92 1.73 12.58
C GLY A 114 -12.79 0.71 12.69
N TYR A 115 -13.00 -0.57 12.39
CA TYR A 115 -12.00 -1.65 12.52
C TYR A 115 -10.66 -1.39 11.79
N GLN A 116 -10.61 -0.47 10.82
CA GLN A 116 -9.39 -0.08 10.10
C GLN A 116 -8.74 1.21 10.62
N VAL A 117 -9.44 1.98 11.47
CA VAL A 117 -8.97 3.30 11.96
C VAL A 117 -7.70 3.16 12.80
N ALA A 118 -7.55 2.06 13.54
CA ALA A 118 -6.35 1.77 14.31
C ALA A 118 -5.10 1.68 13.41
N PHE A 119 -5.21 1.15 12.18
CA PHE A 119 -4.09 1.11 11.23
C PHE A 119 -3.70 2.50 10.73
N ALA A 120 -4.70 3.32 10.37
CA ALA A 120 -4.46 4.71 9.98
C ALA A 120 -3.80 5.51 11.11
N HIS A 121 -4.27 5.31 12.34
CA HIS A 121 -3.69 5.90 13.54
C HIS A 121 -2.22 5.45 13.72
N GLN A 122 -1.95 4.15 13.65
CA GLN A 122 -0.59 3.61 13.79
C GLN A 122 0.37 4.17 12.73
N ILE A 123 -0.04 4.16 11.46
CA ILE A 123 0.77 4.70 10.35
C ILE A 123 1.04 6.18 10.56
N LYS A 124 0.02 6.98 10.88
CA LYS A 124 0.18 8.41 11.16
C LYS A 124 1.17 8.67 12.30
N HIS A 125 1.07 7.92 13.39
CA HIS A 125 1.94 8.14 14.54
C HIS A 125 3.38 7.66 14.35
N GLN A 126 3.63 6.64 13.52
CA GLN A 126 4.95 6.02 13.38
C GLN A 126 5.69 6.43 12.10
N ALA A 127 4.99 6.79 11.03
CA ALA A 127 5.57 7.28 9.77
C ALA A 127 5.45 8.82 9.62
N GLY A 128 4.60 9.45 10.43
CA GLY A 128 4.43 10.90 10.58
C GLY A 128 3.36 11.51 9.69
#